data_AF-A0AAV6YZ85-F1
#
_entry.id   AF-A0AAV6YZ85-F1
#
_cell.length_a   1.000
_cell.length_b   1.000
_cell.length_c   1.000
_cell.angle_alpha   90.00
_cell.angle_beta   90.00
_cell.angle_gamma   90.00
#
_symmetry.space_group_name_H-M   'P 1'
#
loop_
_entity.id
_entity.type
_entity.pdbx_description
1 polymer ?
#
loop_
_entity_poly.entity_id
_entity_poly.type
_entity_poly.pdbx_seq_one_letter_code
_entity_poly.pdbx_strand_id
1 'polypeptide(L)'
;MSDITISSKMKKGLLKDPDIADLFCKDDPETIFLDLHEIGHGSFGAVYFATNCTTNEVVAVKKMSYSGKQMNEKWQDILKEVRFLQQLKHPNTIEYKGCYLKEHTAWLVMEYCLGSASDLLEGKKM
;
A
#
# COMPACT_ATOMS: atom_id res chain seq x y z
N MET A 1 -12.94 7.58 -23.47
CA MET A 1 -14.13 6.98 -22.81
C MET A 1 -14.08 5.45 -22.73
N SER A 2 -13.08 4.79 -23.34
CA SER A 2 -12.89 3.32 -23.37
C SER A 2 -12.11 2.75 -22.18
N ASP A 3 -11.23 3.54 -21.54
CA ASP A 3 -10.27 3.01 -20.54
C ASP A 3 -10.90 2.67 -19.18
N ILE A 4 -11.95 3.39 -18.78
CA ILE A 4 -12.66 3.21 -17.51
C ILE A 4 -13.41 1.86 -17.47
N THR A 5 -13.95 1.42 -18.61
CA THR A 5 -14.73 0.17 -18.71
C THR A 5 -13.83 -1.07 -18.68
N ILE A 6 -12.60 -0.96 -19.17
CA ILE A 6 -11.61 -2.06 -19.18
C ILE A 6 -11.05 -2.27 -17.76
N SER A 7 -10.76 -1.18 -17.05
CA SER A 7 -10.31 -1.18 -15.64
C SER A 7 -11.25 -1.94 -14.70
N SER A 8 -12.54 -1.62 -14.75
CA SER A 8 -13.54 -2.18 -13.82
C SER A 8 -13.82 -3.66 -14.06
N LYS A 9 -13.80 -4.11 -15.33
CA LYS A 9 -13.94 -5.53 -15.69
C LYS A 9 -12.73 -6.36 -15.27
N MET A 10 -11.51 -5.81 -15.38
CA MET A 10 -10.28 -6.52 -14.98
C MET A 10 -10.09 -6.58 -13.47
N LYS A 11 -10.43 -5.52 -12.72
CA LYS A 11 -10.51 -5.58 -11.25
C LYS A 11 -11.39 -6.73 -10.76
N LYS A 12 -12.58 -6.85 -11.34
CA LYS A 12 -13.51 -7.96 -11.08
C LYS A 12 -12.97 -9.31 -11.51
N GLY A 13 -12.01 -9.38 -12.43
CA GLY A 13 -11.31 -10.62 -12.81
C GLY A 13 -10.21 -11.01 -11.85
N LEU A 14 -9.47 -10.01 -11.36
CA LEU A 14 -8.28 -10.16 -10.52
C LEU A 14 -8.61 -10.56 -9.08
N LEU A 15 -9.78 -10.13 -8.59
CA LEU A 15 -10.30 -10.42 -7.25
C LEU A 15 -11.36 -11.53 -7.25
N LYS A 16 -11.46 -12.36 -8.31
CA LYS A 16 -12.41 -13.50 -8.33
C LYS A 16 -12.01 -14.62 -7.38
N ASP A 17 -10.71 -14.74 -7.13
CA ASP A 17 -10.15 -15.70 -6.21
C ASP A 17 -10.41 -15.20 -4.77
N PRO A 18 -11.20 -15.94 -3.97
CA PRO A 18 -11.48 -15.57 -2.59
C PRO A 18 -10.20 -15.40 -1.75
N ASP A 19 -9.19 -16.25 -1.97
CA ASP A 19 -7.95 -16.22 -1.21
C ASP A 19 -7.14 -14.95 -1.51
N ILE A 20 -7.31 -14.38 -2.70
CA ILE A 20 -6.72 -13.10 -3.07
C ILE A 20 -7.55 -11.95 -2.53
N ALA A 21 -8.89 -12.04 -2.62
CA ALA A 21 -9.79 -11.01 -2.13
C ALA A 21 -9.63 -10.76 -0.62
N ASP A 22 -9.39 -11.83 0.15
CA ASP A 22 -9.21 -11.77 1.61
C ASP A 22 -7.89 -11.12 2.04
N LEU A 23 -6.94 -10.90 1.11
CA LEU A 23 -5.72 -10.14 1.39
C LEU A 23 -5.98 -8.64 1.52
N PHE A 24 -7.14 -8.14 1.05
CA PHE A 24 -7.42 -6.71 0.96
C PHE A 24 -8.66 -6.31 1.78
N CYS A 25 -8.51 -5.22 2.53
CA CYS A 25 -9.60 -4.56 3.21
C CYS A 25 -10.59 -3.95 2.19
N LYS A 26 -11.88 -3.96 2.54
CA LYS A 26 -12.97 -3.59 1.63
C LYS A 26 -13.32 -2.10 1.64
N ASP A 27 -12.91 -1.40 2.68
CA ASP A 27 -13.18 0.03 2.86
C ASP A 27 -12.38 0.89 1.87
N ASP A 28 -12.88 2.11 1.62
CA ASP A 28 -12.21 3.07 0.76
C ASP A 28 -11.05 3.74 1.53
N PRO A 29 -9.78 3.52 1.15
CA PRO A 29 -8.65 4.05 1.91
C PRO A 29 -8.60 5.59 1.92
N GLU A 30 -9.20 6.26 0.93
CA GLU A 30 -9.26 7.73 0.90
C GLU A 30 -10.18 8.32 1.98
N THR A 31 -11.07 7.51 2.55
CA THR A 31 -11.94 7.91 3.65
C THR A 31 -11.34 7.63 5.03
N ILE A 32 -10.37 6.72 5.10
CA ILE A 32 -9.74 6.25 6.35
C ILE A 32 -8.43 6.99 6.61
N PHE A 33 -7.59 7.14 5.58
CA PHE A 33 -6.25 7.71 5.71
C PHE A 33 -6.26 9.15 5.22
N LEU A 34 -6.05 10.08 6.15
CA LEU A 34 -6.08 11.51 5.92
C LEU A 34 -4.67 12.12 5.97
N ASP A 35 -4.55 13.37 5.55
CA ASP A 35 -3.33 14.17 5.63
C ASP A 35 -2.10 13.52 4.99
N LEU A 36 -2.30 12.91 3.82
CA LEU A 36 -1.22 12.22 3.12
C LEU A 36 -0.08 13.17 2.75
N HIS A 37 1.11 12.86 3.25
CA HIS A 37 2.33 13.59 2.95
C HIS A 37 3.40 12.61 2.45
N GLU A 38 3.94 12.85 1.25
CA GLU A 38 4.96 11.96 0.68
C GLU A 38 6.27 12.05 1.48
N ILE A 39 6.74 10.92 1.99
CA ILE A 39 7.96 10.81 2.80
C ILE A 39 9.07 10.02 2.11
N GLY A 40 8.77 9.38 0.98
CA GLY A 40 9.75 8.65 0.20
C GLY A 40 9.20 8.11 -1.10
N HIS A 41 10.09 7.86 -2.06
CA HIS A 41 9.74 7.34 -3.37
C HIS A 41 10.74 6.26 -3.79
N GLY A 42 10.24 5.16 -4.34
CA GLY A 42 11.06 4.06 -4.85
C GLY A 42 10.50 3.44 -6.11
N SER A 43 11.11 2.34 -6.56
CA SER A 43 10.74 1.64 -7.81
C SER A 43 9.29 1.16 -7.86
N PHE A 44 8.70 0.82 -6.70
CA PHE A 44 7.35 0.27 -6.59
C PHE A 44 6.28 1.33 -6.31
N GLY A 45 6.69 2.60 -6.11
CA GLY A 45 5.78 3.72 -5.83
C GLY A 45 6.26 4.60 -4.69
N ALA A 46 5.33 5.40 -4.17
CA ALA A 46 5.59 6.39 -3.12
C ALA A 46 5.06 5.92 -1.77
N VAL A 47 5.77 6.31 -0.70
CA VAL A 47 5.38 6.10 0.69
C VAL A 47 4.92 7.42 1.25
N TYR A 48 3.76 7.40 1.90
CA TYR A 48 3.12 8.57 2.50
C TYR A 48 3.03 8.38 4.01
N PHE A 49 3.34 9.42 4.77
CA PHE A 49 2.79 9.62 6.10
C PHE A 49 1.29 9.86 5.98
N ALA A 50 0.49 9.29 6.87
CA ALA A 50 -0.95 9.57 6.96
C ALA A 50 -1.48 9.35 8.37
N THR A 51 -2.65 9.93 8.66
CA THR A 51 -3.39 9.68 9.91
C THR A 51 -4.58 8.75 9.61
N ASN A 52 -4.67 7.63 10.33
CA ASN A 52 -5.87 6.80 10.33
C ASN A 52 -6.96 7.48 11.17
N CYS A 53 -8.02 7.98 10.55
CA CYS A 53 -9.07 8.75 11.22
C CYS A 53 -9.93 7.92 12.18
N THR A 54 -9.95 6.59 12.02
CA THR A 54 -10.71 5.68 12.88
C THR A 54 -9.97 5.43 14.20
N THR A 55 -8.65 5.31 14.15
CA THR A 55 -7.81 4.98 15.32
C THR A 55 -7.02 6.18 15.88
N ASN A 56 -6.99 7.30 15.16
CA ASN A 56 -6.09 8.45 15.37
C ASN A 56 -4.60 8.09 15.34
N GLU A 57 -4.25 6.95 14.73
CA GLU A 57 -2.87 6.50 14.64
C GLU A 57 -2.17 7.06 13.40
N VAL A 58 -0.92 7.47 13.55
CA VAL A 58 -0.03 7.79 12.44
C VAL A 58 0.51 6.53 11.79
N VAL A 59 0.43 6.44 10.47
CA VAL A 59 0.82 5.26 9.68
C VAL A 59 1.66 5.63 8.46
N ALA A 60 2.41 4.65 7.96
CA ALA A 60 3.04 4.72 6.65
C ALA A 60 2.17 4.00 5.62
N VAL A 61 1.92 4.66 4.48
CA VAL A 61 1.09 4.14 3.38
C VAL A 61 1.94 4.07 2.12
N LYS A 62 2.32 2.86 1.71
CA LYS A 62 2.99 2.61 0.43
C LYS A 62 1.96 2.44 -0.68
N LYS A 63 1.87 3.41 -1.58
CA LYS A 63 0.97 3.38 -2.75
C LYS A 63 1.69 2.77 -3.95
N MET A 64 1.16 1.65 -4.45
CA MET A 64 1.74 0.88 -5.54
C MET A 64 0.76 0.82 -6.71
N SER A 65 1.07 1.51 -7.81
CA SER A 65 0.23 1.47 -9.00
C SER A 65 0.49 0.19 -9.79
N TYR A 66 -0.57 -0.57 -10.07
CA TYR A 66 -0.54 -1.75 -10.93
C TYR A 66 -1.25 -1.48 -12.27
N SER A 67 -1.08 -0.29 -12.84
CA SER A 67 -1.64 0.07 -14.15
C SER A 67 -0.62 -0.08 -15.29
N GLY A 68 -1.11 -0.03 -16.53
CA GLY A 68 -0.28 -0.02 -17.74
C GLY A 68 0.17 -1.40 -18.23
N LYS A 69 1.20 -1.42 -19.08
CA LYS A 69 1.67 -2.61 -19.81
C LYS A 69 2.16 -3.75 -18.90
N GLN A 70 2.67 -3.42 -17.73
CA GLN A 70 3.22 -4.37 -16.74
C GLN A 70 2.25 -4.65 -15.57
N MET A 71 0.95 -4.39 -15.74
CA MET A 71 -0.05 -4.58 -14.69
C MET A 71 0.03 -5.96 -14.01
N ASN A 72 0.13 -7.05 -14.79
CA ASN A 72 0.13 -8.40 -14.23
C ASN A 72 1.37 -8.68 -13.37
N GLU A 73 2.55 -8.24 -13.82
CA GLU A 73 3.80 -8.39 -13.07
C GLU A 73 3.75 -7.59 -11.77
N LYS A 74 3.37 -6.30 -11.85
CA LYS A 74 3.21 -5.43 -10.69
C LYS A 74 2.20 -5.97 -9.69
N TRP A 75 1.10 -6.54 -10.18
CA TRP A 75 0.10 -7.17 -9.32
C TRP A 75 0.67 -8.38 -8.58
N GLN A 76 1.42 -9.26 -9.26
CA GLN A 76 2.06 -10.40 -8.60
C GLN A 76 3.07 -9.96 -7.55
N ASP A 77 3.82 -8.90 -7.79
CA ASP A 77 4.78 -8.38 -6.81
C ASP A 77 4.07 -7.77 -5.58
N ILE A 78 2.96 -7.05 -5.79
CA ILE A 78 2.10 -6.59 -4.68
C ILE A 78 1.60 -7.77 -3.84
N LEU A 79 1.10 -8.84 -4.48
CA LEU A 79 0.61 -10.02 -3.76
C LEU A 79 1.71 -10.71 -2.95
N LYS A 80 2.93 -10.81 -3.50
CA LYS A 80 4.07 -11.36 -2.77
C LYS A 80 4.41 -10.51 -1.55
N GLU A 81 4.44 -9.18 -1.71
CA GLU A 81 4.76 -8.26 -0.62
C GLU A 81 3.72 -8.33 0.51
N VAL A 82 2.43 -8.31 0.18
CA VAL A 82 1.34 -8.42 1.17
C VAL A 82 1.41 -9.75 1.92
N ARG A 83 1.54 -10.87 1.21
CA ARG A 83 1.61 -12.21 1.84
C ARG A 83 2.83 -12.36 2.74
N PHE A 84 3.97 -11.80 2.33
CA PHE A 84 5.19 -11.83 3.13
C PHE A 84 5.03 -11.02 4.40
N LEU A 85 4.56 -9.78 4.31
CA LEU A 85 4.39 -8.89 5.46
C LEU A 85 3.34 -9.39 6.45
N GLN A 86 2.25 -10.01 5.98
CA GLN A 86 1.25 -10.64 6.85
C GLN A 86 1.82 -11.74 7.76
N GLN A 87 2.93 -12.37 7.38
CA GLN A 87 3.58 -13.42 8.16
C GLN A 87 4.59 -12.88 9.17
N LEU A 88 4.96 -11.59 9.09
CA LEU A 88 5.91 -10.97 9.99
C LEU A 88 5.20 -10.46 11.25
N LYS A 89 5.64 -10.96 12.41
CA LYS A 89 5.15 -10.49 13.70
C LYS A 89 6.26 -10.52 14.74
N HIS A 90 7.04 -9.43 14.79
CA HIS A 90 8.18 -9.29 15.68
C HIS A 90 8.44 -7.80 16.00
N PRO A 91 8.88 -7.45 17.23
CA PRO A 91 9.12 -6.05 17.63
C PRO A 91 10.21 -5.31 16.84
N ASN A 92 11.03 -6.02 16.06
CA ASN A 92 12.11 -5.44 15.25
C ASN A 92 11.82 -5.52 13.74
N THR A 93 10.57 -5.79 13.36
CA THR A 93 10.12 -5.81 11.96
C THR A 93 8.94 -4.87 11.82
N ILE A 94 8.84 -4.20 10.67
CA ILE A 94 7.74 -3.29 10.40
C ILE A 94 6.39 -4.00 10.57
N GLU A 95 5.51 -3.43 11.38
CA GLU A 95 4.17 -3.98 11.58
C GLU A 95 3.29 -3.75 10.35
N TYR A 96 2.75 -4.84 9.79
CA TYR A 96 1.71 -4.82 8.77
C TYR A 96 0.35 -4.50 9.39
N LYS A 97 -0.36 -3.51 8.82
CA LYS A 97 -1.67 -3.04 9.33
C LYS A 97 -2.84 -3.29 8.38
N GLY A 98 -2.57 -3.62 7.13
CA GLY A 98 -3.60 -3.90 6.13
C GLY A 98 -3.17 -3.49 4.74
N CYS A 99 -3.97 -3.90 3.75
CA CYS A 99 -3.79 -3.49 2.37
C CYS A 99 -5.15 -3.17 1.77
N TYR A 100 -5.25 -2.05 1.06
CA TYR A 100 -6.51 -1.55 0.50
C TYR A 100 -6.35 -1.36 -1.01
N LEU A 101 -7.45 -1.44 -1.75
CA LEU A 101 -7.44 -1.24 -3.20
C LEU A 101 -8.32 -0.06 -3.58
N LYS A 102 -7.70 0.96 -4.17
CA LYS A 102 -8.42 2.10 -4.78
C LYS A 102 -7.97 2.24 -6.23
N GLU A 103 -8.93 2.11 -7.15
CA GLU A 103 -8.62 2.06 -8.59
C GLU A 103 -7.45 1.08 -8.88
N HIS A 104 -6.49 1.40 -9.74
CA HIS A 104 -5.34 0.51 -9.98
C HIS A 104 -4.17 0.79 -9.03
N THR A 105 -4.46 1.07 -7.77
CA THR A 105 -3.46 1.39 -6.76
C THR A 105 -3.73 0.59 -5.49
N ALA A 106 -2.73 -0.18 -5.07
CA ALA A 106 -2.72 -0.84 -3.78
C ALA A 106 -2.12 0.10 -2.72
N TRP A 107 -2.76 0.20 -1.57
CA TRP A 107 -2.34 1.00 -0.43
C TRP A 107 -1.95 0.03 0.68
N LEU A 108 -0.66 -0.25 0.78
CA LEU A 108 -0.10 -1.09 1.82
C LEU A 108 0.18 -0.23 3.06
N VAL A 109 -0.50 -0.53 4.16
CA VAL A 109 -0.48 0.26 5.39
C VAL A 109 0.38 -0.45 6.42
N MET A 110 1.31 0.29 7.01
CA MET A 110 2.29 -0.19 7.98
C MET A 110 2.41 0.80 9.13
N GLU A 111 3.06 0.40 10.22
CA GLU A 111 3.50 1.38 11.22
C GLU A 111 4.41 2.46 10.60
N TYR A 112 4.38 3.65 11.18
CA TYR A 112 5.28 4.73 10.80
C TYR A 112 6.53 4.71 11.67
N CYS A 113 7.70 4.84 11.03
CA CYS A 113 8.98 5.03 11.70
C CYS A 113 9.52 6.43 11.39
N LEU A 114 10.26 7.02 12.33
CA LEU A 114 10.83 8.37 12.19
C LEU A 114 11.74 8.54 10.96
N GLY A 115 12.43 7.49 10.54
CA GLY A 115 13.32 7.53 9.39
C GLY A 115 14.10 6.24 9.21
N SER A 116 14.90 6.21 8.16
CA SER A 116 15.84 5.11 7.89
C SER A 116 17.21 5.37 8.52
N ALA A 117 18.02 4.31 8.64
CA ALA A 117 19.43 4.48 9.04
C ALA A 117 20.21 5.37 8.06
N SER A 118 19.84 5.37 6.77
CA SER A 118 20.44 6.26 5.77
C SER A 118 20.15 7.73 6.07
N ASP A 119 18.95 8.07 6.52
CA ASP A 119 18.60 9.46 6.87
C ASP A 119 19.46 9.99 8.03
N LEU A 120 19.77 9.12 9.00
CA LEU A 120 20.69 9.43 10.09
C LEU A 120 22.13 9.67 9.59
N LEU A 121 22.61 8.84 8.66
CA LEU A 121 23.95 8.97 8.09
C LEU A 121 24.09 10.23 7.20
N GLU A 122 23.01 10.66 6.58
CA GLU A 122 22.94 11.85 5.72
C GLU A 122 22.73 13.14 6.52
N GLY A 123 22.57 13.07 7.85
CA GLY A 123 22.37 14.22 8.72
C GLY A 123 21.02 14.92 8.52
N LYS A 124 20.02 14.22 7.98
CA LYS A 124 18.66 14.74 7.88
C LYS A 124 18.05 14.83 9.29
N LYS A 125 17.29 15.91 9.54
CA LYS A 125 16.46 15.99 10.74
C LYS A 125 15.34 14.96 10.61
N MET A 126 15.35 13.97 11.51
CA MET A 126 14.26 13.00 11.73
C MET A 126 13.29 13.51 12.78
#